data_AF-A0A0D9P9D7-F1
#
_entry.id   AF-A0A0D9P9D7-F1
#
_cell.length_a   1.000
_cell.length_b   1.000
_cell.length_c   1.000
_cell.angle_alpha   90.00
_cell.angle_beta   90.00
_cell.angle_gamma   90.00
#
_symmetry.space_group_name_H-M   'P 1'
#
loop_
_entity.id
_entity.type
_entity.pdbx_description
1 polymer ?
#
loop_
_entity_poly.entity_id
_entity_poly.type
_entity_poly.pdbx_seq_one_letter_code
_entity_poly.pdbx_strand_id
1 'polypeptide(L)'
;MSNIHLLTGVPSFVRWPLNVHFLAREAYTAWESRIQATREPSRDGLEILTDFASSSSSGGIHALPVDYSPMAEYVVKAHDVVNFEQEGRCVHCAEELESGKGLHGMCPNDKCKTMGHLDCWGKHALSGENTTHIIPDRCSCPSCGAPVRWGDMVKELSLRVRGNKDVQKLVKAAEKAKKIAAI
;
A
#
# COMPACT_ATOMS: atom_id res chain seq x y z
N MET A 1 24.96 -10.30 0.64
CA MET A 1 23.49 -10.44 0.59
C MET A 1 22.87 -11.05 1.85
N SER A 2 23.66 -11.61 2.78
CA SER A 2 23.13 -12.29 3.98
C SER A 2 22.33 -11.41 4.93
N ASN A 3 22.83 -10.20 5.15
CA ASN A 3 22.30 -9.32 6.18
C ASN A 3 20.95 -8.73 5.78
N ILE A 4 20.67 -8.53 4.48
CA ILE A 4 19.38 -8.01 4.03
C ILE A 4 18.27 -9.04 4.29
N HIS A 5 18.50 -10.30 3.95
CA HIS A 5 17.55 -11.39 4.21
C HIS A 5 17.27 -11.55 5.71
N LEU A 6 18.30 -11.47 6.55
CA LEU A 6 18.15 -11.47 8.01
C LEU A 6 17.36 -10.24 8.49
N LEU A 7 17.77 -9.04 8.11
CA LEU A 7 17.18 -7.78 8.57
C LEU A 7 15.71 -7.66 8.18
N THR A 8 15.30 -8.14 7.01
CA THR A 8 13.88 -8.10 6.65
C THR A 8 13.03 -9.07 7.46
N GLY A 9 13.64 -10.09 8.09
CA GLY A 9 12.95 -11.10 8.90
C GLY A 9 12.98 -10.89 10.42
N VAL A 10 13.81 -9.98 10.96
CA VAL A 10 13.88 -9.76 12.42
C VAL A 10 12.63 -9.04 12.97
N PRO A 11 12.26 -9.26 14.26
CA PRO A 11 11.06 -8.68 14.86
C PRO A 11 10.89 -7.17 14.68
N SER A 12 12.00 -6.41 14.67
CA SER A 12 11.99 -4.95 14.49
C SER A 12 11.45 -4.50 13.12
N PHE A 13 11.60 -5.32 12.07
CA PHE A 13 11.29 -4.94 10.69
C PHE A 13 10.30 -5.89 9.99
N VAL A 14 9.99 -7.04 10.61
CA VAL A 14 9.17 -8.10 10.00
C VAL A 14 7.76 -7.63 9.60
N ARG A 15 7.21 -6.62 10.29
CA ARG A 15 5.87 -6.05 10.01
C ARG A 15 5.91 -4.74 9.21
N TRP A 16 7.09 -4.28 8.79
CA TRP A 16 7.16 -3.04 8.01
C TRP A 16 6.71 -3.29 6.56
N PRO A 17 5.99 -2.36 5.92
CA PRO A 17 5.53 -2.52 4.54
C PRO A 17 6.67 -2.24 3.54
N LEU A 18 7.71 -3.07 3.58
CA LEU A 18 8.91 -2.96 2.76
C LEU A 18 8.79 -3.74 1.44
N ASN A 19 9.51 -3.24 0.43
CA ASN A 19 9.73 -3.90 -0.84
C ASN A 19 11.25 -3.97 -1.07
N VAL A 20 11.74 -5.05 -1.68
CA VAL A 20 13.14 -5.20 -2.09
C VAL A 20 13.22 -5.17 -3.60
N HIS A 21 13.93 -4.18 -4.14
CA HIS A 21 14.13 -4.01 -5.57
C HIS A 21 15.54 -4.49 -5.98
N PHE A 22 15.60 -5.44 -6.90
CA PHE A 22 16.85 -5.90 -7.50
C PHE A 22 17.07 -5.23 -8.86
N LEU A 23 18.13 -4.44 -8.95
CA LEU A 23 18.48 -3.68 -10.16
C LEU A 23 19.48 -4.41 -11.05
N ALA A 24 20.13 -5.46 -10.51
CA ALA A 24 21.17 -6.24 -11.17
C ALA A 24 20.84 -7.73 -11.10
N ARG A 25 21.02 -8.45 -12.22
CA ARG A 25 20.61 -9.85 -12.36
C ARG A 25 21.43 -10.75 -11.45
N GLU A 26 22.74 -10.53 -11.41
CA GLU A 26 23.69 -11.26 -10.57
C GLU A 26 23.36 -11.13 -9.07
N ALA A 27 22.88 -9.96 -8.64
CA ALA A 27 22.44 -9.72 -7.28
C ALA A 27 21.18 -10.53 -6.94
N TYR A 28 20.20 -10.56 -7.85
CA TYR A 28 18.98 -11.35 -7.72
C TYR A 28 19.27 -12.86 -7.72
N THR A 29 20.13 -13.33 -8.62
CA THR A 29 20.55 -14.74 -8.66
C THR A 29 21.28 -15.16 -7.39
N ALA A 30 22.15 -14.30 -6.85
CA ALA A 30 22.81 -14.56 -5.57
C ALA A 30 21.82 -14.62 -4.40
N TRP A 31 20.75 -13.83 -4.44
CA TRP A 31 19.65 -13.91 -3.47
C TRP A 31 18.89 -15.24 -3.58
N GLU A 32 18.46 -15.62 -4.78
CA GLU A 32 17.74 -16.87 -5.01
C GLU A 32 18.56 -18.10 -4.61
N SER A 33 19.84 -18.14 -5.01
CA SER A 33 20.75 -19.23 -4.65
C SER A 33 20.89 -19.39 -3.13
N ARG A 34 20.91 -18.27 -2.39
CA ARG A 34 20.94 -18.29 -0.93
C ARG A 34 19.65 -18.88 -0.36
N ILE A 35 18.48 -18.38 -0.77
CA ILE A 35 17.18 -18.87 -0.29
C ILE A 35 17.09 -20.40 -0.49
N GLN A 36 17.54 -20.90 -1.63
CA GLN A 36 17.60 -22.33 -1.93
C GLN A 36 18.59 -23.08 -1.01
N ALA A 37 19.77 -22.52 -0.78
CA ALA A 37 20.82 -23.15 0.04
C ALA A 37 20.47 -23.20 1.53
N THR A 38 19.89 -22.12 2.09
CA THR A 38 19.52 -22.06 3.52
C THR A 38 18.16 -22.70 3.80
N ARG A 39 17.31 -22.85 2.78
CA ARG A 39 15.89 -23.23 2.92
C ARG A 39 15.09 -22.30 3.84
N GLU A 40 15.57 -21.06 3.98
CA GLU A 40 14.88 -20.01 4.72
C GLU A 40 14.19 -19.10 3.71
N PRO A 41 12.85 -19.16 3.58
CA PRO A 41 12.14 -18.29 2.64
C PRO A 41 12.27 -16.81 3.04
N SER A 42 11.94 -15.92 2.11
CA SER A 42 11.65 -14.53 2.46
C SER A 42 10.50 -14.50 3.45
N ARG A 43 10.51 -13.53 4.37
CA ARG A 43 9.37 -13.35 5.28
C ARG A 43 8.08 -13.09 4.49
N ASP A 44 6.95 -13.46 5.10
CA ASP A 44 5.65 -13.16 4.54
C ASP A 44 5.44 -11.64 4.41
N GLY A 45 4.72 -11.25 3.35
CA GLY A 45 4.39 -9.87 3.06
C GLY A 45 5.49 -9.05 2.37
N LEU A 46 6.74 -9.52 2.33
CA LEU A 46 7.84 -8.81 1.67
C LEU A 46 7.75 -8.98 0.14
N GLU A 47 7.57 -7.88 -0.57
CA GLU A 47 7.52 -7.89 -2.04
C GLU A 47 8.94 -7.83 -2.60
N ILE A 48 9.31 -8.82 -3.41
CA ILE A 48 10.59 -8.88 -4.12
C ILE A 48 10.33 -8.51 -5.59
N LEU A 49 10.96 -7.43 -6.04
CA LEU A 49 10.78 -6.84 -7.36
C LEU A 49 12.11 -6.82 -8.11
N THR A 50 12.06 -6.94 -9.43
CA THR A 50 13.23 -6.90 -10.31
C THR A 50 13.10 -5.79 -11.32
N ASP A 51 14.01 -4.83 -11.29
CA ASP A 51 14.02 -3.64 -12.15
C ASP A 51 15.31 -3.59 -12.98
N PHE A 52 15.59 -4.68 -13.68
CA PHE A 52 16.78 -4.77 -14.52
C PHE A 52 16.66 -3.77 -15.68
N ALA A 53 17.65 -2.89 -15.82
CA ALA A 53 17.66 -1.92 -16.90
C ALA A 53 17.67 -2.62 -18.28
N SER A 54 16.71 -2.26 -19.13
CA SER A 54 16.82 -2.52 -20.57
C SER A 54 17.69 -1.43 -21.20
N SER A 55 18.46 -1.78 -22.24
CA SER A 55 19.47 -0.91 -22.85
C SER A 55 18.95 0.41 -23.45
N SER A 56 17.63 0.63 -23.50
CA SER A 56 16.99 1.74 -24.21
C SER A 56 16.00 2.57 -23.38
N SER A 57 15.85 2.32 -22.08
CA SER A 57 14.99 3.11 -21.18
C SER A 57 15.68 3.45 -19.87
N SER A 58 15.22 4.50 -19.18
CA SER A 58 15.71 4.90 -17.85
C SER A 58 15.34 3.85 -16.79
N GLY A 59 16.00 2.70 -16.82
CA GLY A 59 15.79 1.59 -15.90
C GLY A 59 16.48 1.79 -14.54
N GLY A 60 16.36 0.78 -13.68
CA GLY A 60 16.94 0.80 -12.35
C GLY A 60 16.35 1.88 -11.45
N ILE A 61 17.19 2.59 -10.67
CA ILE A 61 16.74 3.64 -9.75
C ILE A 61 15.99 4.79 -10.42
N HIS A 62 16.23 5.04 -11.71
CA HIS A 62 15.62 6.14 -12.44
C HIS A 62 14.16 5.85 -12.85
N ALA A 63 13.76 4.57 -12.85
CA ALA A 63 12.38 4.16 -13.06
C ALA A 63 11.54 4.25 -11.78
N LEU A 64 12.18 4.39 -10.60
CA LEU A 64 11.45 4.44 -9.33
C LEU A 64 10.72 5.78 -9.21
N PRO A 65 9.39 5.76 -9.03
CA PRO A 65 8.61 6.97 -8.85
C PRO A 65 9.02 7.64 -7.53
N VAL A 66 9.45 8.89 -7.61
CA VAL A 66 9.83 9.72 -6.46
C VAL A 66 8.66 10.55 -5.91
N ASP A 67 7.45 10.31 -6.43
CA ASP A 67 6.22 10.96 -6.05
C ASP A 67 5.10 9.94 -5.78
N TYR A 68 3.88 10.44 -5.60
CA TYR A 68 2.69 9.63 -5.32
C TYR A 68 1.90 9.25 -6.57
N SER A 69 2.45 9.47 -7.77
CA SER A 69 1.77 9.10 -9.02
C SER A 69 1.33 7.63 -9.09
N PRO A 70 2.05 6.63 -8.54
CA PRO A 70 1.60 5.23 -8.61
C PRO A 70 0.32 4.94 -7.84
N MET A 71 -0.05 5.80 -6.90
CA MET A 71 -1.29 5.68 -6.12
C MET A 71 -2.32 6.75 -6.46
N ALA A 72 -2.13 7.46 -7.58
CA ALA A 72 -3.00 8.57 -7.98
C ALA A 72 -4.46 8.14 -8.05
N GLU A 73 -4.76 6.99 -8.66
CA GLU A 73 -6.13 6.48 -8.77
C GLU A 73 -6.78 6.24 -7.41
N TYR A 74 -6.02 5.63 -6.48
CA TYR A 74 -6.51 5.36 -5.13
C TYR A 74 -6.73 6.68 -4.35
N VAL A 75 -5.78 7.61 -4.41
CA VAL A 75 -5.90 8.90 -3.74
C VAL A 75 -7.07 9.72 -4.28
N VAL A 76 -7.25 9.76 -5.61
CA VAL A 76 -8.37 10.47 -6.24
C VAL A 76 -9.70 9.82 -5.87
N LYS A 77 -9.80 8.49 -5.89
CA LYS A 77 -10.99 7.75 -5.45
C LYS A 77 -11.36 8.11 -4.00
N ALA A 78 -10.37 8.13 -3.09
CA ALA A 78 -10.60 8.45 -1.69
C ALA A 78 -10.98 9.93 -1.47
N HIS A 79 -10.32 10.83 -2.20
CA HIS A 79 -10.65 12.25 -2.21
C HIS A 79 -12.10 12.48 -2.65
N ASP A 80 -12.52 11.88 -3.77
CA ASP A 80 -13.88 12.07 -4.29
C ASP A 80 -14.93 11.58 -3.29
N VAL A 81 -14.75 10.41 -2.68
CA VAL A 81 -15.69 9.89 -1.68
C VAL A 81 -15.85 10.84 -0.50
N VAL A 82 -14.74 11.34 0.05
CA VAL A 82 -14.75 12.21 1.24
C VAL A 82 -15.27 13.60 0.89
N ASN A 83 -14.92 14.13 -0.28
CA ASN A 83 -15.37 15.45 -0.72
C ASN A 83 -16.89 15.50 -0.98
N PHE A 84 -17.51 14.36 -1.28
CA PHE A 84 -18.97 14.25 -1.45
C PHE A 84 -19.67 13.64 -0.22
N GLU A 85 -18.98 13.51 0.92
CA GLU A 85 -19.51 12.95 2.17
C GLU A 85 -20.12 11.55 2.00
N GLN A 86 -19.46 10.71 1.19
CA GLN A 86 -19.88 9.35 0.84
C GLN A 86 -19.15 8.26 1.66
N GLU A 87 -18.55 8.61 2.80
CA GLU A 87 -17.86 7.63 3.66
C GLU A 87 -18.82 6.54 4.16
N GLY A 88 -20.07 6.91 4.44
CA GLY A 88 -21.13 5.99 4.82
C GLY A 88 -20.92 5.39 6.22
N ARG A 89 -21.05 4.07 6.34
CA ARG A 89 -20.91 3.34 7.62
C ARG A 89 -19.64 2.51 7.62
N CYS A 90 -19.03 2.37 8.78
CA CYS A 90 -17.88 1.52 8.97
C CYS A 90 -18.22 0.08 8.58
N VAL A 91 -17.43 -0.51 7.68
CA VAL A 91 -17.63 -1.89 7.22
C VAL A 91 -17.57 -2.95 8.34
N HIS A 92 -16.99 -2.61 9.50
CA HIS A 92 -16.78 -3.56 10.59
C HIS A 92 -17.76 -3.40 11.75
N CYS A 93 -17.94 -2.18 12.29
CA CYS A 93 -18.86 -1.94 13.41
C CYS A 93 -20.23 -1.44 12.97
N ALA A 94 -20.41 -1.13 11.68
CA ALA A 94 -21.60 -0.50 11.13
C ALA A 94 -21.96 0.86 11.78
N GLU A 95 -21.09 1.52 12.52
CA GLU A 95 -21.34 2.89 12.98
C GLU A 95 -21.13 3.88 11.82
N GLU A 96 -21.76 5.05 11.90
CA GLU A 96 -21.60 6.11 10.90
C GLU A 96 -20.18 6.69 10.93
N LEU A 97 -19.62 6.95 9.75
CA LEU A 97 -18.31 7.57 9.59
C LEU A 97 -18.49 9.07 9.40
N GLU A 98 -18.45 9.83 10.50
CA GLU A 98 -18.61 11.30 10.45
C GLU A 98 -17.51 11.97 9.62
N SER A 99 -17.89 12.66 8.54
CA SER A 99 -16.94 13.34 7.65
C SER A 99 -16.08 14.35 8.42
N GLY A 100 -14.77 14.31 8.16
CA GLY A 100 -13.78 15.19 8.81
C GLY A 100 -13.44 14.86 10.26
N LYS A 101 -14.05 13.84 10.87
CA LYS A 101 -13.70 13.38 12.22
C LYS A 101 -13.13 11.97 12.20
N GLY A 102 -12.13 11.70 13.04
CA GLY A 102 -11.52 10.38 13.14
C GLY A 102 -10.63 10.00 11.96
N LEU A 103 -10.16 8.75 11.96
CA LEU A 103 -9.28 8.18 10.95
C LEU A 103 -10.01 7.06 10.22
N HIS A 104 -10.45 7.32 8.98
CA HIS A 104 -11.24 6.38 8.20
C HIS A 104 -10.40 5.77 7.08
N GLY A 105 -9.95 4.53 7.24
CA GLY A 105 -9.23 3.79 6.21
C GLY A 105 -10.16 3.39 5.07
N MET A 106 -9.73 3.58 3.82
CA MET A 106 -10.44 3.13 2.62
C MET A 106 -9.78 1.87 2.04
N CYS A 107 -10.56 0.98 1.44
CA CYS A 107 -10.01 -0.13 0.66
C CYS A 107 -9.17 0.39 -0.53
N PRO A 108 -7.90 -0.06 -0.72
CA PRO A 108 -7.05 0.36 -1.83
C PRO A 108 -7.48 -0.22 -3.18
N ASN A 109 -8.24 -1.32 -3.20
CA ASN A 109 -8.59 -2.03 -4.43
C ASN A 109 -9.50 -1.20 -5.35
N ASP A 110 -9.37 -1.44 -6.65
CA ASP A 110 -10.12 -0.70 -7.67
C ASP A 110 -11.64 -0.80 -7.46
N LYS A 111 -12.35 0.31 -7.74
CA LYS A 111 -13.81 0.51 -7.62
C LYS A 111 -14.42 0.35 -6.22
N CYS A 112 -13.76 -0.34 -5.30
CA CYS A 112 -14.23 -0.51 -3.94
C CYS A 112 -14.07 0.81 -3.17
N LYS A 113 -15.19 1.38 -2.72
CA LYS A 113 -15.26 2.62 -1.93
C LYS A 113 -15.46 2.36 -0.43
N THR A 114 -15.38 1.10 -0.01
CA THR A 114 -15.63 0.73 1.38
C THR A 114 -14.63 1.38 2.33
N MET A 115 -15.16 1.95 3.40
CA MET A 115 -14.39 2.63 4.45
C MET A 115 -14.69 2.04 5.83
N GLY A 116 -13.83 2.36 6.79
CA GLY A 116 -14.03 2.00 8.19
C GLY A 116 -13.06 2.73 9.11
N HIS A 117 -13.37 2.76 10.40
CA HIS A 117 -12.44 3.25 11.41
C HIS A 117 -11.10 2.50 11.30
N LEU A 118 -9.99 3.22 11.40
CA LEU A 118 -8.65 2.63 11.35
C LEU A 118 -8.46 1.54 12.41
N ASP A 119 -9.00 1.76 13.62
CA ASP A 119 -8.94 0.79 14.71
C ASP A 119 -9.72 -0.49 14.39
N CYS A 120 -10.88 -0.36 13.74
CA CYS A 120 -11.68 -1.51 13.30
C CYS A 120 -10.96 -2.31 12.22
N TRP A 121 -10.37 -1.62 11.24
CA TRP A 121 -9.52 -2.25 10.23
C TRP A 121 -8.33 -2.98 10.86
N GLY A 122 -7.67 -2.35 11.85
CA GLY A 122 -6.54 -2.96 12.56
C GLY A 122 -6.93 -4.22 13.31
N LYS A 123 -8.04 -4.17 14.07
CA LYS A 123 -8.58 -5.34 14.77
C LYS A 123 -8.98 -6.47 13.81
N HIS A 124 -9.62 -6.13 12.69
CA HIS A 124 -9.97 -7.11 11.67
C HIS A 124 -8.73 -7.74 11.04
N ALA A 125 -7.74 -6.93 10.70
CA ALA A 125 -6.50 -7.40 10.07
C ALA A 125 -5.64 -8.27 10.98
N LEU A 126 -5.71 -8.05 12.30
CA LEU A 126 -5.03 -8.88 13.31
C LEU A 126 -5.91 -10.03 13.81
N SER A 127 -7.18 -10.12 13.37
CA SER A 127 -8.06 -11.21 13.80
C SER A 127 -7.58 -12.54 13.22
N GLY A 128 -7.45 -13.55 14.09
CA GLY A 128 -6.91 -14.86 13.72
C GLY A 128 -5.41 -15.03 13.95
N GLU A 129 -4.67 -13.95 14.24
CA GLU A 129 -3.31 -14.06 14.74
C GLU A 129 -3.35 -14.23 16.28
N ASN A 130 -2.94 -15.39 16.81
CA ASN A 130 -2.66 -15.55 18.26
C ASN A 130 -1.33 -14.89 18.62
N THR A 131 -1.18 -13.61 18.29
CA THR A 131 0.09 -12.87 18.40
C THR A 131 -0.11 -11.61 19.25
N THR A 132 0.99 -11.07 19.75
CA THR A 132 1.03 -9.75 20.40
C THR A 132 1.33 -8.63 19.40
N HIS A 133 1.02 -8.85 18.11
CA HIS A 133 1.32 -7.88 17.06
C HIS A 133 0.37 -6.68 17.11
N ILE A 134 0.93 -5.49 16.87
CA ILE A 134 0.18 -4.23 16.89
C ILE A 134 -0.01 -3.67 15.48
N ILE A 135 0.94 -3.92 14.58
CA ILE A 135 0.95 -3.38 13.22
C ILE A 135 0.45 -4.47 12.28
N PRO A 136 -0.69 -4.31 11.60
CA PRO A 136 -1.14 -5.22 10.56
C PRO A 136 -0.19 -5.24 9.35
N ASP A 137 -0.07 -6.37 8.67
CA ASP A 137 0.67 -6.48 7.41
C ASP A 137 -0.29 -6.49 6.21
N ARG A 138 -1.17 -7.50 6.16
CA ARG A 138 -2.22 -7.65 5.14
C ARG A 138 -3.54 -8.06 5.78
N CYS A 139 -4.63 -7.78 5.09
CA CYS A 139 -5.95 -8.32 5.42
C CYS A 139 -6.80 -8.45 4.15
N SER A 140 -7.99 -9.04 4.26
CA SER A 140 -8.96 -9.06 3.17
C SER A 140 -10.08 -8.05 3.43
N CYS A 141 -10.44 -7.28 2.39
CA CYS A 141 -11.56 -6.36 2.49
C CYS A 141 -12.88 -7.15 2.64
N PRO A 142 -13.71 -6.89 3.67
CA PRO A 142 -14.97 -7.61 3.86
C PRO A 142 -16.01 -7.36 2.74
N SER A 143 -15.87 -6.26 2.01
CA SER A 143 -16.81 -5.85 0.95
C SER A 143 -16.45 -6.45 -0.40
N CYS A 144 -15.23 -6.23 -0.90
CA CYS A 144 -14.83 -6.74 -2.21
C CYS A 144 -14.05 -8.06 -2.17
N GLY A 145 -13.71 -8.57 -0.98
CA GLY A 145 -12.93 -9.81 -0.80
C GLY A 145 -11.45 -9.71 -1.18
N ALA A 146 -11.04 -8.66 -1.89
CA ALA A 146 -9.68 -8.49 -2.38
C ALA A 146 -8.67 -8.21 -1.24
N PRO A 147 -7.40 -8.62 -1.41
CA PRO A 147 -6.35 -8.39 -0.43
C PRO A 147 -6.06 -6.90 -0.29
N VAL A 148 -5.75 -6.48 0.93
CA VAL A 148 -5.42 -5.12 1.33
C VAL A 148 -4.07 -5.16 2.00
N ARG A 149 -3.10 -4.43 1.44
CA ARG A 149 -1.80 -4.20 2.08
C ARG A 149 -1.94 -3.00 3.02
N TRP A 150 -1.71 -3.25 4.32
CA TRP A 150 -1.96 -2.25 5.37
C TRP A 150 -1.18 -0.95 5.11
N GLY A 151 0.08 -1.08 4.71
CA GLY A 151 0.96 0.05 4.41
C GLY A 151 0.40 1.00 3.34
N ASP A 152 -0.30 0.49 2.33
CA ASP A 152 -0.84 1.33 1.25
C ASP A 152 -2.11 2.07 1.68
N MET A 153 -2.98 1.40 2.45
CA MET A 153 -4.15 2.03 3.06
C MET A 153 -3.74 3.17 4.02
N VAL A 154 -2.74 2.93 4.88
CA VAL A 154 -2.26 3.95 5.82
C VAL A 154 -1.49 5.07 5.10
N LYS A 155 -0.82 4.77 3.98
CA LYS A 155 -0.16 5.79 3.15
C LYS A 155 -1.17 6.75 2.54
N GLU A 156 -2.26 6.26 1.93
CA GLU A 156 -3.34 7.12 1.44
C GLU A 156 -4.00 7.90 2.58
N LEU A 157 -4.36 7.25 3.68
CA LEU A 157 -4.98 7.93 4.82
C LEU A 157 -4.10 9.06 5.36
N SER A 158 -2.79 8.83 5.45
CA SER A 158 -1.83 9.84 5.89
C SER A 158 -1.75 11.01 4.90
N LEU A 159 -1.77 10.74 3.59
CA LEU A 159 -1.84 11.77 2.56
C LEU A 159 -3.11 12.60 2.65
N ARG A 160 -4.27 11.95 2.82
CA ARG A 160 -5.55 12.66 2.93
C ARG A 160 -5.62 13.54 4.17
N VAL A 161 -5.13 13.06 5.32
CA VAL A 161 -5.22 13.80 6.58
C VAL A 161 -4.13 14.88 6.71
N ARG A 162 -2.92 14.64 6.22
CA ARG A 162 -1.74 15.50 6.48
C ARG A 162 -1.07 16.05 5.23
N GLY A 163 -1.30 15.44 4.07
CA GLY A 163 -0.65 15.72 2.78
C GLY A 163 -1.53 16.43 1.76
N ASN A 164 -2.45 17.32 2.19
CA ASN A 164 -3.43 17.95 1.29
C ASN A 164 -2.80 18.59 0.04
N LYS A 165 -1.61 19.19 0.15
CA LYS A 165 -0.90 19.75 -1.02
C LYS A 165 -0.60 18.71 -2.09
N ASP A 166 -0.20 17.50 -1.70
CA ASP A 166 0.12 16.42 -2.65
C ASP A 166 -1.14 15.77 -3.19
N VAL A 167 -2.18 15.60 -2.37
CA VAL A 167 -3.51 15.16 -2.82
C VAL A 167 -4.05 16.09 -3.91
N GLN A 168 -4.03 17.41 -3.68
CA GLN A 168 -4.53 18.39 -4.64
C GLN A 168 -3.73 18.40 -5.96
N LYS A 169 -2.42 18.11 -5.92
CA LYS A 169 -1.63 17.95 -7.16
C LYS A 169 -2.11 16.75 -7.97
N LEU A 170 -2.35 15.61 -7.32
CA LEU A 170 -2.80 14.38 -7.98
C LEU A 170 -4.22 14.55 -8.56
N VAL A 171 -5.13 15.16 -7.80
CA VAL A 171 -6.51 15.43 -8.26
C VAL A 171 -6.51 16.32 -9.50
N LYS A 172 -5.79 17.45 -9.46
CA LYS A 172 -5.69 18.37 -10.62
C LYS A 172 -5.06 17.70 -11.85
N ALA A 173 -4.06 16.85 -11.65
CA ALA A 173 -3.46 16.08 -12.73
C ALA A 173 -4.46 15.11 -13.37
N ALA A 174 -5.23 14.39 -12.56
CA ALA A 174 -6.28 13.48 -13.02
C ALA A 174 -7.42 14.21 -13.75
N GLU A 175 -7.86 15.36 -13.26
CA GLU A 175 -8.85 16.22 -13.93
C GLU A 175 -8.37 16.68 -15.31
N LYS A 176 -7.10 17.10 -15.41
CA LYS A 176 -6.50 17.50 -16.68
C LYS A 176 -6.45 16.32 -17.67
N ALA A 177 -6.06 15.13 -17.21
CA ALA A 177 -6.03 13.93 -18.05
C ALA A 177 -7.44 13.56 -18.57
N LYS A 178 -8.46 13.61 -17.71
CA LYS A 178 -9.87 13.38 -18.10
C LYS A 178 -10.35 14.35 -19.17
N LYS A 179 -10.01 15.65 -19.05
CA LYS A 179 -10.36 16.67 -20.06
C LYS A 179 -9.72 16.40 -21.42
N ILE A 180 -8.47 15.95 -21.44
CA ILE A 180 -7.77 15.60 -22.69
C ILE A 180 -8.39 14.38 -23.35
N ALA A 181 -8.77 13.36 -22.58
CA ALA A 181 -9.37 12.14 -23.10
C ALA A 181 -10.80 12.32 -23.64
N ALA A 182 -11.46 13.45 -23.33
CA ALA A 182 -12.81 13.77 -23.77
C ALA A 182 -12.85 14.61 -25.08
N ILE A 183 -11.68 14.96 -25.63
CA ILE A 183 -11.49 15.67 -26.90
C ILE A 183 -11.09 14.64 -27.96
#